data_AF-A0A951NC57-F1
#
_entry.id   AF-A0A951NC57-F1
#
_cell.length_a   1.000
_cell.length_b   1.000
_cell.length_c   1.000
_cell.angle_alpha   90.00
_cell.angle_beta   90.00
_cell.angle_gamma   90.00
#
_symmetry.space_group_name_H-M   'P 1'
#
loop_
_entity.id
_entity.type
_entity.pdbx_description
1 polymer ?
#
loop_
_entity_poly.entity_id
_entity_poly.type
_entity_poly.pdbx_seq_one_letter_code
_entity_poly.pdbx_strand_id
1 'polypeptide(L)'
;GCLFEYVYLARPDTTIAGQSVYTTRVQTGRTLAFEAPADADLVIPVPESGTPAAIGFAEQSGIPYGMGLVKNAYVGRTFIQPSQTIRQLGIRLKLNPLREVIKGKRLVVVDDSIVRGNTQRALVRMLREAGAVEVHVRISSPPVMWPCFYGIDFASRAELIASGMGVEQIRASIGADSLAFVSIEGLTGASNQRADRLCRACFDGRYPIEIPQQVLGKQLLEGPAPKAAGQAAADHDHIEGGGLVVHNGIAPADPLDALLAGGSAEDARPPLKLSRP
;
A
#
# COMPACT_ATOMS: atom_id res chain seq x y z
N GLY A 1 18.63 7.37 -12.81
CA GLY A 1 17.35 7.50 -12.10
C GLY A 1 16.97 6.17 -11.46
N CYS A 2 15.88 6.11 -10.69
CA CYS A 2 15.40 4.87 -10.10
C CYS A 2 14.18 4.35 -10.88
N LEU A 3 14.19 3.07 -11.30
CA LEU A 3 13.06 2.52 -12.06
C LEU A 3 11.77 2.44 -11.20
N PHE A 4 11.91 2.30 -9.88
CA PHE A 4 10.76 2.21 -8.96
C PHE A 4 10.03 3.56 -8.75
N GLU A 5 10.63 4.70 -9.14
CA GLU A 5 9.93 6.00 -9.15
C GLU A 5 8.76 5.99 -10.14
N TYR A 6 8.99 5.42 -11.32
CA TYR A 6 7.96 5.23 -12.35
C TYR A 6 6.85 4.26 -11.90
N VAL A 7 7.17 3.28 -11.04
CA VAL A 7 6.18 2.33 -10.49
C VAL A 7 5.24 2.98 -9.50
N TYR A 8 5.78 3.55 -8.41
CA TYR A 8 4.97 3.92 -7.24
C TYR A 8 5.32 5.30 -6.65
N LEU A 9 6.61 5.57 -6.40
CA LEU A 9 7.02 6.66 -5.50
C LEU A 9 6.73 8.07 -6.04
N ALA A 10 6.94 8.29 -7.34
CA ALA A 10 6.68 9.61 -7.92
C ALA A 10 5.18 9.85 -8.07
N ARG A 11 4.75 11.10 -7.93
CA ARG A 11 3.37 11.49 -8.25
C ARG A 11 3.12 11.26 -9.74
N PRO A 12 1.90 10.88 -10.16
CA PRO A 12 1.59 10.63 -11.57
C PRO A 12 1.82 11.86 -12.47
N ASP A 13 1.65 13.07 -11.94
CA ASP A 13 1.87 14.33 -12.64
C ASP A 13 3.35 14.78 -12.69
N THR A 14 4.28 13.98 -12.14
CA THR A 14 5.72 14.26 -12.20
C THR A 14 6.30 13.84 -13.56
N THR A 15 7.29 14.59 -14.04
CA THR A 15 8.13 14.22 -15.19
C THR A 15 9.55 13.93 -14.70
N ILE A 16 10.08 12.76 -15.03
CA ILE A 16 11.43 12.31 -14.66
C ILE A 16 12.23 12.10 -15.95
N ALA A 17 13.36 12.79 -16.09
CA ALA A 17 14.23 12.69 -17.27
C ALA A 17 13.48 12.86 -18.62
N GLY A 18 12.53 13.81 -18.66
CA GLY A 18 11.69 14.10 -19.83
C GLY A 18 10.49 13.17 -20.02
N GLN A 19 10.35 12.11 -19.22
CA GLN A 19 9.25 11.14 -19.30
C GLN A 19 8.18 11.40 -18.22
N SER A 20 6.92 11.50 -18.62
CA SER A 20 5.76 11.55 -17.71
C SER A 20 5.58 10.23 -16.95
N VAL A 21 5.42 10.30 -15.62
CA VAL A 21 5.17 9.14 -14.76
C VAL A 21 3.80 8.52 -15.05
N TYR A 22 2.75 9.33 -15.22
CA TYR A 22 1.43 8.85 -15.61
C TYR A 22 1.48 8.07 -16.95
N THR A 23 2.05 8.68 -17.99
CA THR A 23 2.16 8.05 -19.32
C THR A 23 2.97 6.76 -19.27
N THR A 24 4.04 6.73 -18.47
CA THR A 24 4.81 5.50 -18.22
C THR A 24 3.94 4.41 -17.62
N ARG A 25 3.17 4.69 -16.55
CA ARG A 25 2.31 3.69 -15.91
C ARG A 25 1.21 3.17 -16.84
N VAL A 26 0.60 4.05 -17.64
CA VAL A 26 -0.35 3.62 -18.69
C VAL A 26 0.34 2.69 -19.70
N GLN A 27 1.53 3.04 -20.17
CA GLN A 27 2.26 2.20 -21.13
C GLN A 27 2.72 0.86 -20.53
N THR A 28 3.09 0.83 -19.25
CA THR A 28 3.35 -0.41 -18.50
C THR A 28 2.08 -1.27 -18.43
N GLY A 29 0.91 -0.67 -18.22
CA GLY A 29 -0.39 -1.34 -18.28
C GLY A 29 -0.67 -2.02 -19.62
N ARG A 30 -0.44 -1.31 -20.74
CA ARG A 30 -0.55 -1.89 -22.09
C ARG A 30 0.44 -3.03 -22.29
N THR A 31 1.69 -2.83 -21.91
CA THR A 31 2.74 -3.87 -22.01
C THR A 31 2.35 -5.12 -21.22
N LEU A 32 1.81 -4.97 -20.02
CA LEU A 32 1.34 -6.06 -19.17
C LEU A 32 0.14 -6.82 -19.76
N ALA A 33 -0.79 -6.14 -20.43
CA ALA A 33 -1.89 -6.80 -21.15
C ALA A 33 -1.40 -7.60 -22.37
N PHE A 34 -0.36 -7.13 -23.04
CA PHE A 34 0.28 -7.84 -24.15
C PHE A 34 1.10 -9.06 -23.68
N GLU A 35 1.92 -8.90 -22.64
CA GLU A 35 2.76 -9.96 -22.07
C GLU A 35 1.95 -11.04 -21.33
N ALA A 36 0.88 -10.64 -20.64
CA ALA A 36 0.10 -11.52 -19.78
C ALA A 36 -1.40 -11.20 -19.83
N PRO A 37 -2.08 -11.51 -20.95
CA PRO A 37 -3.53 -11.34 -21.07
C PRO A 37 -4.31 -12.19 -20.03
N ALA A 38 -5.60 -11.92 -19.91
CA ALA A 38 -6.57 -12.73 -19.17
C ALA A 38 -7.91 -12.67 -19.93
N ASP A 39 -8.68 -13.75 -19.91
CA ASP A 39 -10.09 -13.69 -20.31
C ASP A 39 -10.93 -13.34 -19.07
N ALA A 40 -11.54 -12.17 -19.08
CA ALA A 40 -12.26 -11.60 -17.94
C ALA A 40 -13.28 -10.56 -18.40
N ASP A 41 -14.19 -10.18 -17.51
CA ASP A 41 -15.36 -9.36 -17.86
C ASP A 41 -15.18 -7.88 -17.46
N LEU A 42 -14.19 -7.58 -16.62
CA LEU A 42 -13.91 -6.23 -16.12
C LEU A 42 -12.45 -6.09 -15.66
N VAL A 43 -11.79 -4.99 -16.06
CA VAL A 43 -10.53 -4.53 -15.46
C VAL A 43 -10.83 -3.55 -14.35
N ILE A 44 -10.31 -3.80 -13.15
CA ILE A 44 -10.40 -2.89 -12.00
C ILE A 44 -9.00 -2.52 -11.48
N PRO A 45 -8.79 -1.27 -11.05
CA PRO A 45 -7.56 -0.86 -10.39
C PRO A 45 -7.57 -1.21 -8.90
N VAL A 46 -6.39 -1.37 -8.33
CA VAL A 46 -6.14 -1.10 -6.89
C VAL A 46 -5.82 0.39 -6.77
N PRO A 47 -6.73 1.22 -6.23
CA PRO A 47 -6.52 2.66 -6.20
C PRO A 47 -5.52 3.07 -5.11
N GLU A 48 -4.68 4.08 -5.34
CA GLU A 48 -4.64 5.00 -6.50
C GLU A 48 -3.52 4.70 -7.50
N SER A 49 -2.46 4.02 -7.07
CA SER A 49 -1.22 3.82 -7.83
C SER A 49 -1.39 2.85 -9.00
N GLY A 50 -2.22 1.82 -8.86
CA GLY A 50 -2.57 0.89 -9.94
C GLY A 50 -3.46 1.49 -11.03
N THR A 51 -4.12 2.64 -10.78
CA THR A 51 -5.12 3.22 -11.68
C THR A 51 -4.63 3.49 -13.11
N PRO A 52 -3.47 4.15 -13.35
CA PRO A 52 -3.03 4.41 -14.72
C PRO A 52 -2.67 3.11 -15.47
N ALA A 53 -2.09 2.13 -14.78
CA ALA A 53 -1.79 0.82 -15.36
C ALA A 53 -3.07 0.02 -15.69
N ALA A 54 -4.12 0.13 -14.87
CA ALA A 54 -5.42 -0.48 -15.14
C ALA A 54 -6.08 0.10 -16.41
N ILE A 55 -5.98 1.43 -16.60
CA ILE A 55 -6.46 2.11 -17.82
C ILE A 55 -5.72 1.56 -19.05
N GLY A 56 -4.39 1.53 -19.03
CA GLY A 56 -3.60 0.97 -20.13
C GLY A 56 -3.87 -0.52 -20.38
N PHE A 57 -4.06 -1.32 -19.33
CA PHE A 57 -4.39 -2.74 -19.48
C PHE A 57 -5.74 -2.92 -20.18
N ALA A 58 -6.76 -2.16 -19.79
CA ALA A 58 -8.10 -2.19 -20.41
C ALA A 58 -8.06 -1.77 -21.88
N GLU A 59 -7.38 -0.65 -22.19
CA GLU A 59 -7.21 -0.17 -23.58
C GLU A 59 -6.56 -1.21 -24.49
N GLN A 60 -5.52 -1.92 -24.01
CA GLN A 60 -4.78 -2.89 -24.82
C GLN A 60 -5.46 -4.26 -24.92
N SER A 61 -6.21 -4.67 -23.89
CA SER A 61 -6.93 -5.95 -23.86
C SER A 61 -8.33 -5.88 -24.49
N GLY A 62 -8.91 -4.67 -24.60
CA GLY A 62 -10.31 -4.46 -25.01
C GLY A 62 -11.34 -4.81 -23.92
N ILE A 63 -10.90 -5.25 -22.74
CA ILE A 63 -11.79 -5.58 -21.61
C ILE A 63 -12.28 -4.26 -20.98
N PRO A 64 -13.58 -4.10 -20.67
CA PRO A 64 -14.10 -2.89 -20.06
C PRO A 64 -13.36 -2.49 -18.77
N TYR A 65 -13.00 -1.22 -18.65
CA TYR A 65 -12.49 -0.64 -17.40
C TYR A 65 -13.65 -0.24 -16.48
N GLY A 66 -13.51 -0.48 -15.17
CA GLY A 66 -14.46 0.01 -14.18
C GLY A 66 -13.89 0.14 -12.77
N MET A 67 -14.59 0.89 -11.93
CA MET A 67 -14.25 0.99 -10.51
C MET A 67 -14.89 -0.17 -9.74
N GLY A 68 -14.10 -1.18 -9.37
CA GLY A 68 -14.53 -2.23 -8.43
C GLY A 68 -14.27 -1.87 -6.96
N LEU A 69 -13.35 -0.94 -6.69
CA LEU A 69 -12.86 -0.60 -5.36
C LEU A 69 -12.86 0.93 -5.16
N VAL A 70 -13.35 1.39 -4.01
CA VAL A 70 -13.29 2.79 -3.61
C VAL A 70 -12.34 2.94 -2.43
N LYS A 71 -11.31 3.79 -2.58
CA LYS A 71 -10.41 4.16 -1.48
C LYS A 71 -11.16 5.06 -0.48
N ASN A 72 -11.11 4.70 0.79
CA ASN A 72 -11.65 5.51 1.85
C ASN A 72 -10.70 6.68 2.15
N ALA A 73 -11.08 7.89 1.74
CA ALA A 73 -10.29 9.11 1.91
C ALA A 73 -10.08 9.50 3.39
N TYR A 74 -10.91 8.98 4.31
CA TYR A 74 -10.90 9.35 5.73
C TYR A 74 -10.06 8.43 6.62
N VAL A 75 -9.32 7.47 6.04
CA VAL A 75 -8.37 6.62 6.81
C VAL A 75 -7.10 7.41 7.12
N GLY A 76 -7.22 8.33 8.08
CA GLY A 76 -6.12 9.03 8.70
C GLY A 76 -5.31 8.12 9.64
N ARG A 77 -4.13 8.60 10.05
CA ARG A 77 -3.25 7.93 11.01
C ARG A 77 -3.96 7.91 12.38
N THR A 78 -4.56 6.77 12.75
CA THR A 78 -5.11 6.56 14.09
C THR A 78 -3.94 6.53 15.08
N PHE A 79 -3.72 7.63 15.80
CA PHE A 79 -2.64 7.78 16.77
C PHE A 79 -2.75 6.81 17.96
N ILE A 80 -3.97 6.32 18.22
CA ILE A 80 -4.27 5.28 19.20
C ILE A 80 -5.22 4.28 18.53
N GLN A 81 -4.84 3.00 18.48
CA GLN A 81 -5.73 1.89 18.10
C GLN A 81 -5.99 1.03 19.35
N PRO A 82 -7.16 1.13 20.00
CA PRO A 82 -7.39 0.49 21.30
C PRO A 82 -7.52 -1.05 21.28
N SER A 83 -7.64 -1.69 20.11
CA SER A 83 -7.90 -3.13 20.03
C SER A 83 -7.19 -3.85 18.88
N GLN A 84 -6.78 -5.10 19.14
CA GLN A 84 -6.26 -6.03 18.13
C GLN A 84 -7.26 -6.27 16.99
N THR A 85 -8.57 -6.22 17.29
CA THR A 85 -9.67 -6.39 16.33
C THR A 85 -9.62 -5.34 15.21
N ILE A 86 -9.36 -4.07 15.54
CA ILE A 86 -9.24 -3.00 14.53
C ILE A 86 -7.97 -3.18 13.68
N ARG A 87 -6.88 -3.69 14.27
CA ARG A 87 -5.65 -4.03 13.53
C ARG A 87 -5.88 -5.14 12.50
N GLN A 88 -6.79 -6.08 12.78
CA GLN A 88 -7.20 -7.13 11.84
C GLN A 88 -8.11 -6.62 10.71
N LEU A 89 -8.86 -5.53 10.89
CA LEU A 89 -9.71 -4.97 9.81
C LEU A 89 -8.87 -4.46 8.62
N GLY A 90 -7.61 -4.04 8.85
CA GLY A 90 -6.58 -3.91 7.81
C GLY A 90 -7.01 -3.19 6.53
N ILE A 91 -6.96 -3.90 5.40
CA ILE A 91 -7.31 -3.35 4.07
C ILE A 91 -8.79 -2.97 3.93
N ARG A 92 -9.71 -3.60 4.70
CA ARG A 92 -11.16 -3.29 4.63
C ARG A 92 -11.51 -1.90 5.15
N LEU A 93 -10.65 -1.28 5.96
CA LEU A 93 -10.81 0.14 6.31
C LEU A 93 -10.45 1.04 5.13
N LYS A 94 -9.42 0.66 4.38
CA LYS A 94 -8.79 1.45 3.30
C LYS A 94 -9.52 1.36 1.97
N LEU A 95 -10.05 0.19 1.63
CA LEU A 95 -10.71 -0.10 0.36
C LEU A 95 -12.08 -0.73 0.61
N ASN A 96 -13.10 -0.21 -0.07
CA ASN A 96 -14.46 -0.72 -0.05
C ASN A 96 -14.81 -1.33 -1.42
N PRO A 97 -15.26 -2.59 -1.51
CA PRO A 97 -15.66 -3.21 -2.77
C PRO A 97 -17.07 -2.77 -3.17
N LEU A 98 -17.25 -2.40 -4.44
CA LEU A 98 -18.55 -2.11 -5.05
C LEU A 98 -19.18 -3.42 -5.53
N ARG A 99 -20.00 -4.04 -4.66
CA ARG A 99 -20.58 -5.37 -4.89
C ARG A 99 -21.43 -5.44 -6.15
N GLU A 100 -22.14 -4.36 -6.46
CA GLU A 100 -23.01 -4.20 -7.63
C GLU A 100 -22.20 -4.26 -8.94
N VAL A 101 -20.93 -3.84 -8.90
CA VAL A 101 -19.99 -3.89 -10.03
C VAL A 101 -19.28 -5.25 -10.09
N ILE A 102 -18.92 -5.83 -8.94
CA ILE A 102 -18.10 -7.05 -8.83
C ILE A 102 -18.89 -8.35 -9.02
N LYS A 103 -20.11 -8.43 -8.49
CA LYS A 103 -20.83 -9.70 -8.32
C LYS A 103 -21.06 -10.42 -9.65
N GLY A 104 -20.62 -11.68 -9.71
CA GLY A 104 -20.80 -12.56 -10.87
C GLY A 104 -19.79 -12.33 -12.00
N LYS A 105 -18.76 -11.51 -11.81
CA LYS A 105 -17.73 -11.23 -12.83
C LYS A 105 -16.41 -11.93 -12.57
N ARG A 106 -15.70 -12.24 -13.64
CA ARG A 106 -14.26 -12.51 -13.69
C ARG A 106 -13.53 -11.17 -13.79
N LEU A 107 -12.57 -10.93 -12.91
CA LEU A 107 -11.91 -9.63 -12.74
C LEU A 107 -10.42 -9.70 -13.10
N VAL A 108 -9.94 -8.77 -13.92
CA VAL A 108 -8.52 -8.39 -13.90
C VAL A 108 -8.32 -7.32 -12.83
N VAL A 109 -7.44 -7.59 -11.87
CA VAL A 109 -7.12 -6.67 -10.78
C VAL A 109 -5.70 -6.17 -10.97
N VAL A 110 -5.57 -4.89 -11.34
CA VAL A 110 -4.26 -4.28 -11.64
C VAL A 110 -3.75 -3.49 -10.44
N ASP A 111 -2.58 -3.88 -9.93
CA ASP A 111 -1.90 -3.29 -8.77
C ASP A 111 -0.46 -2.89 -9.14
N ASP A 112 0.17 -2.01 -8.36
CA ASP A 112 1.51 -1.50 -8.69
C ASP A 112 2.63 -2.53 -8.40
N SER A 113 2.58 -3.20 -7.26
CA SER A 113 3.66 -4.06 -6.77
C SER A 113 3.20 -5.06 -5.70
N ILE A 114 3.95 -6.16 -5.54
CA ILE A 114 3.81 -7.07 -4.41
C ILE A 114 5.13 -7.14 -3.65
N VAL A 115 5.15 -6.59 -2.43
CA VAL A 115 6.33 -6.64 -1.53
C VAL A 115 6.23 -7.83 -0.57
N ARG A 116 5.16 -7.89 0.25
CA ARG A 116 4.94 -8.92 1.29
C ARG A 116 3.74 -9.83 1.03
N GLY A 117 2.94 -9.60 -0.02
CA GLY A 117 1.74 -10.38 -0.37
C GLY A 117 0.52 -10.27 0.57
N ASN A 118 0.69 -9.84 1.83
CA ASN A 118 -0.40 -9.73 2.80
C ASN A 118 -1.58 -8.86 2.33
N THR A 119 -1.28 -7.71 1.69
CA THR A 119 -2.28 -6.80 1.13
C THR A 119 -3.06 -7.50 0.01
N GLN A 120 -2.37 -8.14 -0.93
CA GLN A 120 -2.97 -8.81 -2.09
C GLN A 120 -3.79 -10.04 -1.68
N ARG A 121 -3.34 -10.84 -0.69
CA ARG A 121 -4.14 -11.93 -0.11
C ARG A 121 -5.46 -11.43 0.47
N ALA A 122 -5.43 -10.33 1.22
CA ALA A 122 -6.62 -9.75 1.81
C ALA A 122 -7.54 -9.09 0.75
N LEU A 123 -6.97 -8.52 -0.31
CA LEU A 123 -7.67 -7.95 -1.45
C LEU A 123 -8.42 -9.03 -2.26
N VAL A 124 -7.75 -10.10 -2.67
CA VAL A 124 -8.36 -11.20 -3.43
C VAL A 124 -9.51 -11.82 -2.63
N ARG A 125 -9.30 -12.03 -1.32
CA ARG A 125 -10.36 -12.49 -0.42
C ARG A 125 -11.55 -11.53 -0.39
N MET A 126 -11.32 -10.22 -0.23
CA MET A 126 -12.37 -9.20 -0.23
C MET A 126 -13.20 -9.21 -1.53
N LEU A 127 -12.54 -9.37 -2.69
CA LEU A 127 -13.21 -9.40 -3.99
C LEU A 127 -14.07 -10.67 -4.17
N ARG A 128 -13.58 -11.84 -3.74
CA ARG A 128 -14.40 -13.06 -3.70
C ARG A 128 -15.58 -12.94 -2.73
N GLU A 129 -15.38 -12.35 -1.55
CA GLU A 129 -16.45 -12.03 -0.58
C GLU A 129 -17.46 -10.99 -1.12
N ALA A 130 -17.07 -10.18 -2.10
CA ALA A 130 -17.96 -9.28 -2.85
C ALA A 130 -18.67 -9.95 -4.04
N GLY A 131 -18.36 -11.22 -4.33
CA GLY A 131 -19.02 -12.03 -5.35
C GLY A 131 -18.25 -12.18 -6.67
N ALA A 132 -16.96 -11.87 -6.73
CA ALA A 132 -16.12 -12.16 -7.90
C ALA A 132 -16.03 -13.69 -8.13
N VAL A 133 -16.18 -14.11 -9.40
CA VAL A 133 -16.06 -15.52 -9.82
C VAL A 133 -14.58 -15.89 -9.93
N GLU A 134 -13.83 -15.09 -10.70
CA GLU A 134 -12.38 -15.22 -10.87
C GLU A 134 -11.68 -13.88 -10.59
N VAL A 135 -10.43 -13.94 -10.15
CA VAL A 135 -9.57 -12.83 -9.77
C VAL A 135 -8.17 -13.06 -10.37
N HIS A 136 -7.93 -12.45 -11.52
CA HIS A 136 -6.66 -12.47 -12.26
C HIS A 136 -5.83 -11.24 -11.82
N VAL A 137 -4.83 -11.45 -10.98
CA VAL A 137 -3.98 -10.36 -10.49
C VAL A 137 -2.91 -10.03 -11.53
N ARG A 138 -2.71 -8.74 -11.79
CA ARG A 138 -1.75 -8.21 -12.76
C ARG A 138 -0.95 -7.08 -12.11
N ILE A 139 0.37 -7.24 -12.05
CA ILE A 139 1.26 -6.35 -11.31
C ILE A 139 2.09 -5.51 -12.28
N SER A 140 1.95 -4.19 -12.23
CA SER A 140 2.66 -3.25 -13.11
C SER A 140 4.09 -2.91 -12.65
N SER A 141 4.73 -3.87 -11.98
CA SER A 141 6.17 -3.93 -11.78
C SER A 141 6.66 -5.38 -11.79
N PRO A 142 7.95 -5.63 -12.09
CA PRO A 142 8.56 -6.94 -11.88
C PRO A 142 8.54 -7.35 -10.41
N PRO A 143 8.73 -8.64 -10.08
CA PRO A 143 8.80 -9.10 -8.69
C PRO A 143 9.92 -8.38 -7.92
N VAL A 144 9.59 -7.80 -6.76
CA VAL A 144 10.56 -7.14 -5.87
C VAL A 144 11.32 -8.22 -5.08
N MET A 145 12.48 -8.60 -5.59
CA MET A 145 13.29 -9.72 -5.06
C MET A 145 14.43 -9.26 -4.14
N TRP A 146 14.75 -7.96 -4.15
CA TRP A 146 15.91 -7.40 -3.44
C TRP A 146 15.56 -6.11 -2.69
N PRO A 147 16.14 -5.87 -1.50
CA PRO A 147 15.93 -4.63 -0.75
C PRO A 147 16.55 -3.42 -1.47
N CYS A 148 16.10 -2.21 -1.16
CA CYS A 148 16.72 -1.00 -1.67
C CYS A 148 17.65 -0.39 -0.62
N PHE A 149 18.85 0.02 -1.03
CA PHE A 149 19.81 0.74 -0.20
C PHE A 149 19.92 2.23 -0.55
N TYR A 150 19.05 2.72 -1.46
CA TYR A 150 19.08 4.09 -1.99
C TYR A 150 17.80 4.88 -1.63
N GLY A 151 17.21 4.60 -0.46
CA GLY A 151 16.14 5.42 0.15
C GLY A 151 14.71 4.87 0.05
N ILE A 152 14.48 3.72 -0.58
CA ILE A 152 13.14 3.06 -0.56
C ILE A 152 13.08 2.10 0.64
N ASP A 153 12.12 2.31 1.54
CA ASP A 153 11.89 1.43 2.69
C ASP A 153 11.19 0.12 2.27
N PHE A 154 11.96 -0.78 1.64
CA PHE A 154 11.54 -2.16 1.46
C PHE A 154 11.77 -3.00 2.71
N ALA A 155 10.98 -4.06 2.82
CA ALA A 155 11.20 -5.12 3.79
C ALA A 155 12.60 -5.74 3.62
N SER A 156 13.10 -6.38 4.67
CA SER A 156 14.33 -7.18 4.56
C SER A 156 14.14 -8.28 3.52
N ARG A 157 15.23 -8.79 2.93
CA ARG A 157 15.15 -9.79 1.86
C ARG A 157 14.27 -10.99 2.25
N ALA A 158 14.41 -11.49 3.47
CA ALA A 158 13.63 -12.62 3.99
C ALA A 158 12.12 -12.35 4.14
N GLU A 159 11.70 -11.08 4.17
CA GLU A 159 10.30 -10.66 4.23
C GLU A 159 9.70 -10.34 2.84
N LEU A 160 10.54 -10.25 1.79
CA LEU A 160 10.09 -10.07 0.41
C LEU A 160 9.53 -11.39 -0.13
N ILE A 161 8.25 -11.40 -0.53
CA ILE A 161 7.57 -12.63 -0.93
C ILE A 161 8.21 -13.28 -2.16
N ALA A 162 8.72 -12.48 -3.09
CA ALA A 162 9.36 -12.95 -4.32
C ALA A 162 10.83 -13.39 -4.15
N SER A 163 11.43 -13.21 -2.96
CA SER A 163 12.83 -13.61 -2.74
C SER A 163 13.00 -15.13 -2.56
N GLY A 164 11.94 -15.83 -2.14
CA GLY A 164 11.93 -17.26 -1.85
C GLY A 164 10.74 -18.02 -2.45
N MET A 165 9.95 -17.39 -3.32
CA MET A 165 8.80 -18.01 -4.00
C MET A 165 8.79 -17.65 -5.49
N GLY A 166 8.58 -18.65 -6.35
CA GLY A 166 8.26 -18.43 -7.76
C GLY A 166 6.83 -17.90 -7.94
N VAL A 167 6.54 -17.31 -9.11
CA VAL A 167 5.25 -16.64 -9.40
C VAL A 167 4.03 -17.52 -9.07
N GLU A 168 4.08 -18.80 -9.38
CA GLU A 168 2.98 -19.75 -9.10
C GLU A 168 2.77 -20.01 -7.59
N GLN A 169 3.85 -20.04 -6.81
CA GLN A 169 3.77 -20.14 -5.36
C GLN A 169 3.19 -18.84 -4.76
N ILE A 170 3.58 -17.67 -5.29
CA ILE A 170 3.01 -16.38 -4.90
C ILE A 170 1.51 -16.35 -5.22
N ARG A 171 1.10 -16.76 -6.43
CA ARG A 171 -0.31 -16.88 -6.86
C ARG A 171 -1.13 -17.69 -5.87
N ALA A 172 -0.69 -18.92 -5.59
CA ALA A 172 -1.34 -19.80 -4.63
C ALA A 172 -1.41 -19.15 -3.23
N SER A 173 -0.33 -18.50 -2.79
CA SER A 173 -0.26 -17.83 -1.49
C SER A 173 -1.20 -16.63 -1.34
N ILE A 174 -1.61 -15.97 -2.43
CA ILE A 174 -2.58 -14.85 -2.39
C ILE A 174 -4.01 -15.29 -2.73
N GLY A 175 -4.22 -16.53 -3.21
CA GLY A 175 -5.53 -17.10 -3.54
C GLY A 175 -6.13 -16.63 -4.88
N ALA A 176 -5.30 -16.08 -5.76
CA ALA A 176 -5.71 -15.59 -7.09
C ALA A 176 -5.81 -16.75 -8.10
N ASP A 177 -6.69 -16.63 -9.09
CA ASP A 177 -6.85 -17.65 -10.15
C ASP A 177 -5.69 -17.60 -11.15
N SER A 178 -5.16 -16.40 -11.41
CA SER A 178 -3.87 -16.20 -12.08
C SER A 178 -3.12 -15.01 -11.49
N LEU A 179 -1.80 -15.01 -11.63
CA LEU A 179 -0.92 -13.90 -11.25
C LEU A 179 0.12 -13.71 -12.36
N ALA A 180 0.31 -12.47 -12.80
CA ALA A 180 1.45 -12.11 -13.65
C ALA A 180 2.02 -10.75 -13.25
N PHE A 181 3.30 -10.57 -13.53
CA PHE A 181 4.07 -9.35 -13.34
C PHE A 181 4.56 -8.89 -14.72
N VAL A 182 4.64 -7.57 -14.94
CA VAL A 182 5.28 -7.05 -16.16
C VAL A 182 6.77 -7.39 -16.14
N SER A 183 7.34 -7.66 -17.32
CA SER A 183 8.77 -7.91 -17.45
C SER A 183 9.61 -6.68 -17.05
N ILE A 184 10.85 -6.91 -16.63
CA ILE A 184 11.78 -5.82 -16.29
C ILE A 184 12.17 -5.03 -17.55
N GLU A 185 12.25 -5.70 -18.70
CA GLU A 185 12.38 -5.11 -20.03
C GLU A 185 11.17 -4.22 -20.38
N GLY A 186 9.95 -4.72 -20.17
CA GLY A 186 8.70 -4.03 -20.45
C GLY A 186 8.53 -2.75 -19.61
N LEU A 187 8.80 -2.82 -18.30
CA LEU A 187 8.80 -1.63 -17.44
C LEU A 187 9.95 -0.65 -17.81
N THR A 188 11.14 -1.16 -18.15
CA THR A 188 12.26 -0.31 -18.59
C THR A 188 11.88 0.42 -19.88
N GLY A 189 11.30 -0.28 -20.87
CA GLY A 189 10.84 0.27 -22.14
C GLY A 189 9.74 1.32 -21.96
N ALA A 190 8.75 1.05 -21.10
CA ALA A 190 7.67 1.98 -20.79
C ALA A 190 8.16 3.32 -20.20
N SER A 191 9.28 3.31 -19.47
CA SER A 191 9.91 4.56 -18.96
C SER A 191 10.64 5.38 -20.03
N ASN A 192 10.80 4.86 -21.25
CA ASN A 192 11.54 5.49 -22.34
C ASN A 192 12.98 5.94 -21.93
N GLN A 193 13.58 5.23 -20.97
CA GLN A 193 14.95 5.44 -20.52
C GLN A 193 15.81 4.25 -20.91
N ARG A 194 17.10 4.49 -21.16
CA ARG A 194 18.05 3.40 -21.36
C ARG A 194 18.23 2.61 -20.05
N ALA A 195 18.31 1.29 -20.14
CA ALA A 195 18.51 0.40 -19.00
C ALA A 195 19.76 0.75 -18.17
N ASP A 196 20.84 1.17 -18.83
CA ASP A 196 22.11 1.57 -18.19
C ASP A 196 22.06 2.91 -17.44
N ARG A 197 20.97 3.68 -17.57
CA ARG A 197 20.72 4.93 -16.83
C ARG A 197 19.73 4.74 -15.67
N LEU A 198 19.25 3.52 -15.45
CA LEU A 198 18.28 3.18 -14.42
C LEU A 198 18.85 2.20 -13.41
N CYS A 199 18.73 2.55 -12.12
CA CYS A 199 18.84 1.54 -11.08
C CYS A 199 17.60 0.64 -11.12
N ARG A 200 17.83 -0.66 -11.32
CA ARG A 200 16.80 -1.71 -11.32
C ARG A 200 17.05 -2.80 -10.27
N ALA A 201 17.99 -2.55 -9.36
CA ALA A 201 18.52 -3.51 -8.40
C ALA A 201 17.47 -4.19 -7.51
N CYS A 202 16.36 -3.50 -7.20
CA CYS A 202 15.25 -4.05 -6.43
C CYS A 202 14.58 -5.26 -7.12
N PHE A 203 14.73 -5.35 -8.45
CA PHE A 203 14.26 -6.44 -9.29
C PHE A 203 15.42 -7.39 -9.65
N ASP A 204 16.52 -6.89 -10.22
CA ASP A 204 17.60 -7.73 -10.80
C ASP A 204 18.82 -7.97 -9.89
N GLY A 205 18.87 -7.36 -8.71
CA GLY A 205 19.99 -7.46 -7.75
C GLY A 205 21.27 -6.73 -8.17
N ARG A 206 21.26 -6.02 -9.30
CA ARG A 206 22.45 -5.33 -9.85
C ARG A 206 22.52 -3.90 -9.34
N TYR A 207 23.13 -3.73 -8.16
CA TYR A 207 23.37 -2.43 -7.53
C TYR A 207 24.45 -1.64 -8.29
N PRO A 208 24.15 -0.44 -8.83
CA PRO A 208 25.14 0.37 -9.56
C PRO A 208 26.26 0.94 -8.67
N ILE A 209 26.02 1.01 -7.36
CA ILE A 209 27.00 1.39 -6.33
C ILE A 209 27.12 0.20 -5.38
N GLU A 210 28.35 -0.25 -5.14
CA GLU A 210 28.62 -1.41 -4.29
C GLU A 210 28.06 -1.24 -2.87
N ILE A 211 27.45 -2.30 -2.35
CA ILE A 211 26.86 -2.32 -1.00
C ILE A 211 27.88 -2.98 -0.06
N PRO A 212 28.37 -2.30 0.99
CA PRO A 212 29.39 -2.87 1.86
C PRO A 212 28.89 -4.15 2.55
N GLN A 213 29.70 -5.21 2.54
CA GLN A 213 29.30 -6.56 3.01
C GLN A 213 28.83 -6.60 4.48
N GLN A 214 29.25 -5.64 5.29
CA GLN A 214 28.85 -5.48 6.70
C GLN A 214 27.39 -5.00 6.86
N VAL A 215 26.69 -4.69 5.76
CA VAL A 215 25.42 -3.96 5.73
C VAL A 215 24.29 -4.81 5.13
N LEU A 216 24.08 -5.99 5.70
CA LEU A 216 22.89 -6.82 5.45
C LEU A 216 21.68 -6.37 6.30
N GLY A 217 21.50 -5.04 6.45
CA GLY A 217 20.50 -4.45 7.32
C GLY A 217 20.10 -3.02 6.93
N LYS A 218 18.88 -2.62 7.31
CA LYS A 218 18.20 -1.37 6.93
C LYS A 218 18.91 -0.08 7.39
N GLN A 219 19.83 -0.16 8.34
CA GLN A 219 20.35 1.00 9.10
C GLN A 219 21.59 1.69 8.51
N LEU A 220 21.90 1.50 7.21
CA LEU A 220 23.12 2.06 6.59
C LEU A 220 23.24 3.59 6.71
N LEU A 221 22.12 4.30 6.61
CA LEU A 221 22.06 5.77 6.67
C LEU A 221 21.64 6.28 8.06
N GLU A 222 21.20 5.38 8.93
CA GLU A 222 20.88 5.65 10.34
C GLU A 222 22.14 5.38 11.18
N GLY A 223 23.13 6.27 11.05
CA GLY A 223 24.34 6.21 11.87
C GLY A 223 24.00 6.15 13.37
N PRO A 224 24.80 5.46 14.21
CA PRO A 224 24.49 5.32 15.62
C PRO A 224 24.38 6.70 16.27
N ALA A 225 23.22 6.99 16.86
CA ALA A 225 22.99 8.23 17.58
C ALA A 225 24.12 8.42 18.62
N PRO A 226 24.76 9.60 18.70
CA PRO A 226 25.87 9.81 19.60
C PRO A 226 25.39 9.58 21.04
N LYS A 227 25.96 8.58 21.71
CA LYS A 227 25.77 8.39 23.14
C LYS A 227 26.30 9.65 23.82
N ALA A 228 25.41 10.40 24.48
CA ALA A 228 25.81 11.52 25.31
C ALA A 228 26.80 11.00 26.38
N ALA A 229 28.06 11.40 26.27
CA ALA A 229 29.06 11.09 27.26
C ALA A 229 28.72 11.85 28.55
N GLY A 230 28.63 11.14 29.67
CA GLY A 230 28.34 11.76 30.95
C GLY A 230 29.49 12.64 31.43
N GLN A 231 29.13 13.77 32.04
CA GLN A 231 29.97 14.48 33.00
C GLN A 231 29.17 14.65 34.29
N ALA A 232 29.85 14.53 35.44
CA ALA A 232 29.24 14.52 36.77
C ALA A 232 29.93 15.52 37.69
N ALA A 233 29.13 16.14 38.59
CA ALA A 233 29.52 17.04 39.70
C ALA A 233 30.19 18.37 39.27
N ALA A 234 30.13 19.50 40.00
CA ALA A 234 29.53 19.88 41.30
C ALA A 234 29.38 21.45 41.33
N ASP A 235 28.70 22.17 42.23
CA ASP A 235 27.74 21.87 43.32
C ASP A 235 27.00 23.19 43.74
N HIS A 236 26.16 23.17 44.79
CA HIS A 236 25.48 24.32 45.46
C HIS A 236 24.34 25.02 44.65
N ASP A 237 23.27 25.58 45.25
CA ASP A 237 22.89 25.73 46.68
C ASP A 237 21.35 25.74 46.88
N HIS A 238 20.89 25.76 48.15
CA HIS A 238 19.49 25.72 48.58
C HIS A 238 18.57 26.88 48.11
N ILE A 239 17.26 26.61 48.00
CA ILE A 239 16.15 27.38 48.62
C ILE A 239 14.88 26.50 48.71
N GLU A 240 14.07 26.73 49.74
CA GLU A 240 12.93 25.89 50.15
C GLU A 240 11.58 26.24 49.49
N GLY A 241 10.61 25.31 49.57
CA GLY A 241 9.23 25.66 49.88
C GLY A 241 8.12 25.27 48.88
N GLY A 242 7.06 24.62 49.39
CA GLY A 242 5.74 24.58 48.74
C GLY A 242 5.32 23.24 48.14
N GLY A 243 4.76 22.34 48.96
CA GLY A 243 4.11 21.12 48.48
C GLY A 243 2.64 21.31 48.13
N LEU A 244 2.12 20.49 47.21
CA LEU A 244 0.69 20.22 47.08
C LEU A 244 0.45 18.77 46.64
N VAL A 245 -0.33 18.03 47.43
CA VAL A 245 -0.78 16.66 47.13
C VAL A 245 -2.23 16.72 46.67
N VAL A 246 -2.57 16.08 45.54
CA VAL A 246 -3.96 15.84 45.14
C VAL A 246 -4.12 14.40 44.62
N HIS A 247 -5.25 13.77 44.95
CA HIS A 247 -5.49 12.34 44.86
C HIS A 247 -5.84 11.79 43.47
N ASN A 248 -5.64 10.47 43.32
CA ASN A 248 -6.34 9.65 42.34
C ASN A 248 -7.87 9.76 42.52
N GLY A 249 -8.60 10.08 41.44
CA GLY A 249 -10.05 10.03 41.37
C GLY A 249 -10.51 9.34 40.08
N ILE A 250 -11.40 8.36 40.21
CA ILE A 250 -11.97 7.60 39.08
C ILE A 250 -13.09 8.44 38.41
N ALA A 251 -13.24 8.27 37.10
CA ALA A 251 -14.09 9.09 36.22
C ALA A 251 -15.61 8.88 36.38
N PRO A 252 -16.44 9.72 35.73
CA PRO A 252 -17.71 9.32 35.12
C PRO A 252 -17.56 9.06 33.60
N ALA A 253 -18.50 8.29 33.05
CA ALA A 253 -18.39 7.61 31.75
C ALA A 253 -18.45 8.52 30.50
N ASP A 254 -17.80 8.05 29.43
CA ASP A 254 -17.85 8.62 28.08
C ASP A 254 -19.14 8.13 27.36
N PRO A 255 -19.94 9.01 26.73
CA PRO A 255 -21.21 8.64 26.09
C PRO A 255 -21.15 7.60 24.96
N LEU A 256 -19.96 7.13 24.55
CA LEU A 256 -19.81 6.05 23.57
C LEU A 256 -20.31 4.67 24.08
N ASP A 257 -20.25 4.40 25.38
CA ASP A 257 -20.59 3.06 25.93
C ASP A 257 -22.08 2.70 25.75
N ALA A 258 -22.96 3.69 25.64
CA ALA A 258 -24.39 3.49 25.44
C ALA A 258 -24.77 2.90 24.06
N LEU A 259 -23.90 3.04 23.04
CA LEU A 259 -24.20 2.60 21.67
C LEU A 259 -23.94 1.10 21.42
N LEU A 260 -23.29 0.42 22.35
CA LEU A 260 -22.92 -1.01 22.24
C LEU A 260 -23.94 -1.96 22.89
N ALA A 261 -25.01 -1.43 23.50
CA ALA A 261 -25.97 -2.19 24.30
C ALA A 261 -27.28 -2.60 23.56
N GLY A 262 -27.35 -2.49 22.23
CA GLY A 262 -28.34 -3.21 21.42
C GLY A 262 -29.81 -2.77 21.51
N GLY A 263 -30.10 -1.47 21.67
CA GLY A 263 -31.46 -0.91 21.62
C GLY A 263 -31.91 -0.52 20.20
N SER A 264 -33.20 -0.68 19.88
CA SER A 264 -33.82 -0.31 18.60
C SER A 264 -33.97 1.21 18.42
N ALA A 265 -33.73 1.70 17.21
CA ALA A 265 -33.65 3.13 16.90
C ALA A 265 -35.00 3.75 16.49
N GLU A 266 -35.82 4.17 17.45
CA GLU A 266 -37.01 5.02 17.19
C GLU A 266 -37.10 6.34 17.99
N ASP A 267 -36.44 6.47 19.15
CA ASP A 267 -36.67 7.59 20.09
C ASP A 267 -35.63 8.74 20.09
N ALA A 268 -34.82 8.87 19.04
CA ALA A 268 -33.75 9.89 18.96
C ALA A 268 -33.92 10.90 17.81
N ARG A 269 -34.96 11.75 17.87
CA ARG A 269 -35.06 12.97 17.04
C ARG A 269 -35.21 14.24 17.90
N PRO A 270 -34.21 15.14 17.95
CA PRO A 270 -34.40 16.45 18.56
C PRO A 270 -35.30 17.34 17.67
N PRO A 271 -36.13 18.23 18.26
CA PRO A 271 -37.09 19.03 17.50
C PRO A 271 -36.41 20.19 16.74
N LEU A 272 -36.63 20.23 15.43
CA LEU A 272 -36.29 21.38 14.57
C LEU A 272 -37.23 22.57 14.87
N LYS A 273 -36.71 23.59 15.55
CA LYS A 273 -37.39 24.90 15.64
C LYS A 273 -37.20 25.67 14.32
N LEU A 274 -38.24 25.66 13.49
CA LEU A 274 -38.38 26.60 12.37
C LEU A 274 -38.90 27.95 12.89
N SER A 275 -38.16 29.03 12.65
CA SER A 275 -38.58 30.40 12.97
C SER A 275 -38.58 31.28 11.72
N ARG A 276 -39.79 31.52 11.19
CA ARG A 276 -40.20 32.54 10.20
C ARG A 276 -41.71 32.81 10.40
N PRO A 277 -42.31 33.92 9.94
CA PRO A 277 -41.87 34.84 8.87
C PRO A 277 -40.57 35.60 9.15
#